data_AF-A0A2N5A5I6-F1
#
_entry.id   AF-A0A2N5A5I6-F1
#
_cell.length_a   1.000
_cell.length_b   1.000
_cell.length_c   1.000
_cell.angle_alpha   90.00
_cell.angle_beta   90.00
_cell.angle_gamma   90.00
#
_symmetry.space_group_name_H-M   'P 1'
#
loop_
_entity.id
_entity.type
_entity.pdbx_description
1 polymer ?
#
loop_
_entity_poly.entity_id
_entity_poly.type
_entity_poly.pdbx_seq_one_letter_code
_entity_poly.pdbx_strand_id
1 'polypeptide(L)'
;MTFSVSLAQQRIDFTVPQAAMLNRPRDYIPESQWQQGINAGLLNYSVTGQRNAPRHNGATVDSQFVSLQPGVNLGPWRLRNYSTYSHSDNSSRWESVYSYLARDIHTLRSQLVVGNTYTSSGIFDSVSFTGLQLSSDKEMLPDSLHGFAPTIRGIARTTAVVSVYQNGYSIYKTTVAPGAFEINDLYATGSAGDLYVTVKESDGSEQNFVVPFASLAVLQ
;
A
#
# COMPACT_ATOMS: atom_id res chain seq x y z
N MET A 1 -1.25 -33.81 5.10
CA MET A 1 0.03 -33.75 5.83
C MET A 1 0.61 -35.15 5.85
N THR A 2 1.86 -35.32 5.47
CA THR A 2 2.60 -36.59 5.56
C THR A 2 3.93 -36.36 6.27
N PHE A 3 4.54 -37.42 6.82
CA PHE A 3 5.87 -37.34 7.40
C PHE A 3 6.68 -38.58 7.02
N SER A 4 8.01 -38.45 6.93
CA SER A 4 8.94 -39.55 6.73
C SER A 4 10.07 -39.47 7.76
N VAL A 5 10.53 -40.63 8.25
CA VAL A 5 11.57 -40.72 9.28
C VAL A 5 12.79 -41.42 8.68
N SER A 6 13.94 -40.75 8.73
CA SER A 6 15.24 -41.31 8.36
C SER A 6 16.07 -41.51 9.64
N LEU A 7 15.98 -42.72 10.21
CA LEU A 7 16.67 -43.07 11.46
C LEU A 7 18.20 -43.00 11.32
N ALA A 8 18.73 -43.39 10.17
CA ALA A 8 20.17 -43.34 9.88
C ALA A 8 20.74 -41.91 9.89
N GLN A 9 19.89 -40.92 9.61
CA GLN A 9 20.25 -39.49 9.58
C GLN A 9 19.67 -38.71 10.77
N GLN A 10 18.97 -39.37 11.69
CA GLN A 10 18.22 -38.74 12.79
C GLN A 10 17.31 -37.58 12.30
N ARG A 11 16.70 -37.74 11.12
CA ARG A 11 15.92 -36.71 10.45
C ARG A 11 14.45 -37.12 10.34
N ILE A 12 13.55 -36.18 10.59
CA ILE A 12 12.11 -36.32 10.33
C ILE A 12 11.73 -35.22 9.34
N ASP A 13 11.18 -35.62 8.19
CA ASP A 13 10.68 -34.70 7.18
C ASP A 13 9.16 -34.61 7.25
N PHE A 14 8.66 -33.38 7.25
CA PHE A 14 7.22 -33.09 7.24
C PHE A 14 6.82 -32.47 5.92
N THR A 15 5.74 -32.96 5.33
CA THR A 15 5.12 -32.40 4.13
C THR A 15 3.73 -31.90 4.49
N VAL A 16 3.60 -30.58 4.57
CA VAL A 16 2.34 -29.90 4.88
C VAL A 16 1.89 -29.14 3.62
N PRO A 17 0.63 -29.29 3.18
CA PRO A 17 0.09 -28.50 2.07
C PRO A 17 0.24 -27.01 2.35
N GLN A 18 0.67 -26.23 1.37
CA GLN A 18 0.93 -24.81 1.55
C GLN A 18 -0.32 -24.03 1.98
N ALA A 19 -1.52 -24.45 1.57
CA ALA A 19 -2.77 -23.83 2.01
C ALA A 19 -3.07 -24.00 3.51
N ALA A 20 -2.44 -24.97 4.19
CA ALA A 20 -2.56 -25.17 5.63
C ALA A 20 -1.47 -24.42 6.43
N MET A 21 -0.52 -23.78 5.75
CA MET A 21 0.51 -22.96 6.37
C MET A 21 0.07 -21.50 6.43
N LEU A 22 0.57 -20.76 7.42
CA LEU A 22 0.44 -19.31 7.42
C LEU A 22 1.37 -18.75 6.33
N ASN A 23 0.85 -18.59 5.13
CA ASN A 23 1.62 -18.09 4.01
C ASN A 23 1.79 -16.58 4.15
N ARG A 24 3.02 -16.14 4.37
CA ARG A 24 3.36 -14.71 4.38
C ARG A 24 3.67 -14.31 2.93
N PRO A 25 3.18 -13.16 2.46
CA PRO A 25 3.58 -12.64 1.16
C PRO A 25 5.10 -12.56 1.05
N ARG A 26 5.64 -12.75 -0.15
CA ARG A 26 7.10 -12.78 -0.38
C ARG A 26 7.84 -11.54 0.13
N ASP A 27 7.19 -10.37 0.08
CA ASP A 27 7.75 -9.08 0.51
C ASP A 27 7.32 -8.70 1.94
N TYR A 28 6.87 -9.67 2.74
CA TYR A 28 6.41 -9.41 4.09
C TYR A 28 7.57 -8.99 5.01
N ILE A 29 7.43 -7.80 5.61
CA ILE A 29 8.30 -7.31 6.66
C ILE A 29 7.59 -7.47 8.01
N PRO A 30 8.18 -8.18 8.99
CA PRO A 30 7.61 -8.29 10.32
C PRO A 30 7.38 -6.94 10.99
N GLU A 31 6.22 -6.76 11.63
CA GLU A 31 5.84 -5.51 12.31
C GLU A 31 6.83 -5.09 13.41
N SER A 32 7.55 -6.05 14.00
CA SER A 32 8.59 -5.78 15.00
C SER A 32 9.82 -5.07 14.44
N GLN A 33 10.00 -5.08 13.11
CA GLN A 33 11.09 -4.38 12.43
C GLN A 33 10.69 -2.94 12.02
N TRP A 34 9.42 -2.57 12.15
CA TRP A 34 8.95 -1.25 11.75
C TRP A 34 9.43 -0.18 12.74
N GLN A 35 10.18 0.79 12.25
CA GLN A 35 10.70 1.88 13.06
C GLN A 35 9.72 3.06 13.08
N GLN A 36 9.50 3.62 14.27
CA GLN A 36 8.67 4.84 14.45
C GLN A 36 9.42 6.13 14.07
N GLY A 37 10.69 6.03 13.69
CA GLY A 37 11.56 7.18 13.44
C GLY A 37 12.11 7.80 14.73
N ILE A 38 12.70 8.98 14.58
CA ILE A 38 13.29 9.76 15.67
C ILE A 38 12.41 10.96 16.04
N ASN A 39 12.64 11.48 17.23
CA ASN A 39 12.04 12.74 17.65
C ASN A 39 12.66 13.89 16.84
N ALA A 40 11.83 14.65 16.12
CA ALA A 40 12.30 15.71 15.25
C ALA A 40 11.24 16.79 15.05
N GLY A 41 11.69 18.04 14.93
CA GLY A 41 10.90 19.13 14.38
C GLY A 41 11.12 19.25 12.88
N LEU A 42 10.07 19.59 12.15
CA LEU A 42 10.06 19.76 10.71
C LEU A 42 9.44 21.13 10.38
N LEU A 43 10.00 21.80 9.38
CA LEU A 43 9.42 23.02 8.82
C LEU A 43 9.72 23.06 7.33
N ASN A 44 8.69 22.88 6.51
CA ASN A 44 8.78 23.23 5.10
C ASN A 44 8.15 24.58 4.89
N TYR A 45 8.78 25.42 4.07
CA TYR A 45 8.26 26.73 3.71
C TYR A 45 8.41 26.96 2.21
N SER A 46 7.45 27.68 1.63
CA SER A 46 7.51 28.16 0.25
C SER A 46 7.02 29.59 0.21
N VAL A 47 7.76 30.46 -0.47
CA VAL A 47 7.44 31.89 -0.60
C VAL A 47 7.45 32.24 -2.07
N THR A 48 6.33 32.76 -2.54
CA THR A 48 6.17 33.21 -3.93
C THR A 48 5.69 34.66 -3.90
N GLY A 49 6.25 35.49 -4.77
CA GLY A 49 5.81 36.87 -4.95
C GLY A 49 5.67 37.18 -6.43
N GLN A 50 4.65 37.97 -6.78
CA GLN A 50 4.43 38.46 -8.13
C GLN A 50 4.12 39.94 -8.08
N ARG A 51 4.69 40.67 -9.05
CA ARG A 51 4.43 42.09 -9.26
C ARG A 51 3.95 42.31 -10.68
N ASN A 52 2.75 42.86 -10.81
CA ASN A 52 2.14 43.15 -12.08
C ASN A 52 2.09 44.67 -12.27
N ALA A 53 2.92 45.20 -13.17
CA ALA A 53 2.96 46.61 -13.53
C ALA A 53 2.42 46.81 -14.96
N PRO A 54 1.17 47.30 -15.13
CA PRO A 54 0.57 47.48 -16.46
C PRO A 54 1.29 48.54 -17.30
N ARG A 55 1.40 48.30 -18.62
CA ARG A 55 2.07 49.25 -19.54
C ARG A 55 1.22 50.49 -19.90
N HIS A 56 -0.09 50.48 -19.66
CA HIS A 56 -1.00 51.60 -19.90
C HIS A 56 -2.05 51.64 -18.78
N ASN A 57 -2.25 52.82 -18.18
CA ASN A 57 -3.32 53.16 -17.22
C ASN A 57 -3.83 52.01 -16.33
N GLY A 58 -2.97 51.52 -15.43
CA GLY A 58 -3.37 50.54 -14.41
C GLY A 58 -2.50 50.62 -13.15
N ALA A 59 -3.09 50.33 -11.99
CA ALA A 59 -2.37 50.26 -10.73
C ALA A 59 -1.40 49.07 -10.73
N THR A 60 -0.24 49.24 -10.09
CA THR A 60 0.65 48.11 -9.82
C THR A 60 0.02 47.23 -8.76
N VAL A 61 -0.08 45.93 -9.03
CA VAL A 61 -0.60 44.95 -8.08
C VAL A 61 0.55 44.09 -7.61
N ASP A 62 0.75 44.04 -6.30
CA ASP A 62 1.74 43.20 -5.65
C ASP A 62 1.02 42.08 -4.90
N SER A 63 1.40 40.84 -5.19
CA SER A 63 0.88 39.67 -4.49
C SER A 63 2.02 38.84 -3.91
N GLN A 64 1.82 38.37 -2.69
CA GLN A 64 2.75 37.53 -1.96
C GLN A 64 1.98 36.36 -1.36
N PHE A 65 2.57 35.18 -1.45
CA PHE A 65 2.01 33.96 -0.92
C PHE A 65 3.10 33.21 -0.17
N VAL A 66 2.80 32.81 1.06
CA VAL A 66 3.66 31.98 1.89
C VAL A 66 2.88 30.74 2.29
N SER A 67 3.50 29.58 2.08
CA SER A 67 3.02 28.29 2.54
C SER A 67 3.98 27.79 3.62
N LEU A 68 3.44 27.40 4.78
CA LEU A 68 4.19 26.86 5.91
C LEU A 68 3.60 25.52 6.32
N GLN A 69 4.47 24.52 6.43
CA GLN A 69 4.12 23.17 6.86
C GLN A 69 5.00 22.77 8.05
N PRO A 70 4.74 23.33 9.24
CA PRO A 70 5.42 22.88 10.44
C PRO A 70 4.91 21.50 10.85
N GLY A 71 5.80 20.70 11.43
CA GLY A 71 5.49 19.39 11.94
C GLY A 71 6.39 18.97 13.08
N VAL A 72 5.91 18.04 13.90
CA VAL A 72 6.70 17.46 14.98
C VAL A 72 6.47 15.95 14.97
N ASN A 73 7.55 15.19 15.10
CA ASN A 73 7.54 13.75 15.30
C ASN A 73 8.00 13.48 16.73
N LEU A 74 7.21 12.74 17.50
CA LEU A 74 7.54 12.28 18.85
C LEU A 74 7.13 10.82 19.01
N GLY A 75 8.10 9.92 18.90
CA GLY A 75 7.84 8.48 18.77
C GLY A 75 6.82 8.20 17.67
N PRO A 76 5.70 7.49 17.94
CA PRO A 76 4.71 7.14 16.93
C PRO A 76 3.74 8.29 16.56
N TRP A 77 3.86 9.44 17.25
CA TRP A 77 2.96 10.56 17.05
C TRP A 77 3.53 11.56 16.06
N ARG A 78 2.69 11.95 15.11
CA ARG A 78 3.02 12.89 14.04
C ARG A 78 2.04 14.05 14.08
N LEU A 79 2.51 15.20 14.55
CA LEU A 79 1.76 16.46 14.47
C LEU A 79 2.08 17.12 13.12
N ARG A 80 1.05 17.49 12.38
CA ARG A 80 1.18 18.20 11.10
C ARG A 80 0.23 19.39 11.08
N ASN A 81 0.73 20.50 10.56
CA ASN A 81 -0.09 21.67 10.27
C ASN A 81 0.29 22.18 8.87
N TYR A 82 -0.70 22.67 8.14
CA TYR A 82 -0.47 23.40 6.90
C TYR A 82 -1.21 24.72 6.98
N SER A 83 -0.44 25.80 6.99
CA SER A 83 -0.95 27.16 7.04
C SER A 83 -0.45 27.96 5.84
N THR A 84 -1.31 28.83 5.32
CA THR A 84 -0.98 29.72 4.22
C THR A 84 -1.20 31.16 4.66
N TYR A 85 -0.33 32.03 4.16
CA TYR A 85 -0.45 33.47 4.28
C TYR A 85 -0.49 34.04 2.87
N SER A 86 -1.55 34.77 2.55
CA SER A 86 -1.67 35.49 1.28
C SER A 86 -1.78 36.98 1.55
N HIS A 87 -1.08 37.76 0.77
CA HIS A 87 -1.17 39.22 0.78
C HIS A 87 -1.34 39.71 -0.66
N SER A 88 -2.34 40.55 -0.88
CA SER A 88 -2.57 41.24 -2.15
C SER A 88 -3.03 42.65 -1.85
N ASP A 89 -2.25 43.62 -2.33
CA ASP A 89 -2.42 45.07 -2.14
C ASP A 89 -2.69 45.50 -0.69
N ASN A 90 -3.95 45.49 -0.25
CA ASN A 90 -4.39 45.95 1.07
C ASN A 90 -5.04 44.86 1.94
N SER A 91 -5.06 43.62 1.44
CA SER A 91 -5.63 42.48 2.15
C SER A 91 -4.52 41.49 2.50
N SER A 92 -4.53 41.04 3.75
CA SER A 92 -3.68 39.94 4.21
C SER A 92 -4.56 38.92 4.90
N ARG A 93 -4.41 37.65 4.55
CA ARG A 93 -5.17 36.57 5.16
C ARG A 93 -4.23 35.45 5.57
N TRP A 94 -4.41 34.99 6.80
CA TRP A 94 -3.80 33.77 7.30
C TRP A 94 -4.87 32.69 7.41
N GLU A 95 -4.62 31.53 6.85
CA GLU A 95 -5.54 30.39 6.90
C GLU A 95 -4.80 29.13 7.29
N SER A 96 -5.36 28.38 8.25
CA SER A 96 -4.90 27.02 8.54
C SER A 96 -5.75 26.04 7.75
N VAL A 97 -5.14 25.38 6.77
CA VAL A 97 -5.81 24.43 5.87
C VAL A 97 -6.15 23.14 6.61
N TYR A 98 -5.17 22.59 7.34
CA TYR A 98 -5.37 21.45 8.22
C TYR A 98 -4.41 21.50 9.41
N SER A 99 -4.82 20.87 10.49
CA SER A 99 -4.02 20.72 11.70
C SER A 99 -4.46 19.47 12.41
N TYR A 100 -3.62 18.44 12.40
CA TYR A 100 -3.97 17.15 12.97
C TYR A 100 -2.78 16.47 13.64
N LEU A 101 -3.12 15.63 14.60
CA LEU A 101 -2.23 14.68 15.23
C LEU A 101 -2.58 13.28 14.69
N ALA A 102 -1.60 12.60 14.11
CA ALA A 102 -1.76 11.26 13.57
C ALA A 102 -0.89 10.24 14.31
N ARG A 103 -1.37 9.00 14.35
CA ARG A 103 -0.63 7.84 14.85
C ARG A 103 -1.07 6.56 14.15
N ASP A 104 -0.09 5.75 13.79
CA ASP A 104 -0.31 4.43 13.21
C ASP A 104 -0.59 3.38 14.30
N ILE A 105 -1.56 2.51 14.07
CA ILE A 105 -1.95 1.40 14.94
C ILE A 105 -1.70 0.10 14.18
N HIS A 106 -0.52 -0.49 14.38
CA HIS A 106 -0.05 -1.65 13.61
C HIS A 106 -0.99 -2.86 13.74
N THR A 107 -1.50 -3.13 14.95
CA THR A 107 -2.40 -4.28 15.20
C THR A 107 -3.71 -4.21 14.42
N LEU A 108 -4.15 -3.01 14.03
CA LEU A 108 -5.35 -2.79 13.24
C LEU A 108 -5.04 -2.48 11.77
N ARG A 109 -3.75 -2.40 11.40
CA ARG A 109 -3.28 -1.91 10.09
C ARG A 109 -4.01 -0.62 9.68
N SER A 110 -4.09 0.30 10.62
CA SER A 110 -4.93 1.50 10.51
C SER A 110 -4.19 2.72 11.05
N GLN A 111 -4.57 3.90 10.56
CA GLN A 111 -4.11 5.19 11.04
C GLN A 111 -5.23 5.90 11.82
N LEU A 112 -4.89 6.38 13.01
CA LEU A 112 -5.73 7.25 13.82
C LEU A 112 -5.33 8.71 13.56
N VAL A 113 -6.30 9.55 13.21
CA VAL A 113 -6.13 10.99 13.00
C VAL A 113 -7.07 11.77 13.90
N VAL A 114 -6.56 12.79 14.56
CA VAL A 114 -7.29 13.67 15.48
C VAL A 114 -7.04 15.13 15.10
N GLY A 115 -8.09 15.90 14.82
CA GLY A 115 -7.99 17.32 14.50
C GLY A 115 -8.77 17.72 13.25
N ASN A 116 -8.32 18.76 12.56
CA ASN A 116 -8.92 19.22 11.31
C ASN A 116 -8.30 18.47 10.13
N THR A 117 -9.09 17.67 9.42
CA THR A 117 -8.65 16.89 8.26
C THR A 117 -9.80 16.68 7.25
N TYR A 118 -9.57 15.87 6.22
CA TYR A 118 -10.52 15.54 5.17
C TYR A 118 -10.80 14.05 5.11
N THR A 119 -11.98 13.65 4.64
CA THR A 119 -12.30 12.24 4.40
C THR A 119 -11.70 11.75 3.08
N SER A 120 -11.47 10.43 2.97
CA SER A 120 -11.09 9.82 1.69
C SER A 120 -12.27 9.84 0.71
N SER A 121 -12.00 10.12 -0.57
CA SER A 121 -13.02 10.24 -1.61
C SER A 121 -13.32 8.93 -2.36
N GLY A 122 -13.19 7.78 -1.69
CA GLY A 122 -13.32 6.47 -2.35
C GLY A 122 -14.75 6.11 -2.80
N ILE A 123 -15.77 6.58 -2.08
CA ILE A 123 -17.19 6.30 -2.36
C ILE A 123 -17.99 7.60 -2.41
N PHE A 124 -17.78 8.48 -1.44
CA PHE A 124 -18.42 9.79 -1.35
C PHE A 124 -17.42 10.90 -1.64
N ASP A 125 -17.94 12.10 -1.88
CA ASP A 125 -17.10 13.29 -1.97
C ASP A 125 -16.34 13.53 -0.66
N SER A 126 -15.09 13.99 -0.79
CA SER A 126 -14.27 14.35 0.36
C SER A 126 -14.86 15.57 1.06
N VAL A 127 -15.06 15.47 2.37
CA VAL A 127 -15.52 16.56 3.22
C VAL A 127 -14.45 16.92 4.25
N SER A 128 -14.29 18.21 4.53
CA SER A 128 -13.47 18.67 5.65
C SER A 128 -14.25 18.52 6.96
N PHE A 129 -13.57 18.09 8.01
CA PHE A 129 -14.18 17.95 9.32
C PHE A 129 -13.15 18.17 10.44
N THR A 130 -13.66 18.35 11.65
CA THR A 130 -12.87 18.40 12.88
C THR A 130 -13.32 17.28 13.79
N GLY A 131 -12.43 16.34 14.11
CA GLY A 131 -12.80 15.22 14.95
C GLY A 131 -11.77 14.11 14.98
N LEU A 132 -12.28 12.88 15.05
CA LEU A 132 -11.50 11.64 15.10
C LEU A 132 -11.81 10.81 13.85
N GLN A 133 -10.77 10.22 13.27
CA GLN A 133 -10.88 9.27 12.18
C GLN A 133 -9.95 8.10 12.43
N LEU A 134 -10.48 6.89 12.27
CA LEU A 134 -9.70 5.66 12.22
C LEU A 134 -9.96 5.02 10.85
N SER A 135 -8.92 4.91 10.05
CA SER A 135 -9.01 4.35 8.70
C SER A 135 -7.92 3.32 8.47
N SER A 136 -8.26 2.23 7.78
CA SER A 136 -7.26 1.25 7.32
C SER A 136 -6.25 1.92 6.40
N ASP A 137 -4.98 1.60 6.58
CA ASP A 137 -3.89 2.10 5.75
C ASP A 137 -3.36 0.98 4.86
N LYS A 138 -3.52 1.14 3.54
CA LYS A 138 -3.07 0.15 2.57
C LYS A 138 -1.54 0.10 2.48
N GLU A 139 -0.84 1.19 2.79
CA GLU A 139 0.63 1.26 2.79
C GLU A 139 1.26 0.41 3.91
N MET A 140 0.45 -0.12 4.84
CA MET A 140 0.88 -1.10 5.82
C MET A 140 0.86 -2.55 5.28
N LEU A 141 0.33 -2.76 4.07
CA LEU A 141 0.37 -4.06 3.40
C LEU A 141 1.68 -4.20 2.60
N PRO A 142 2.20 -5.42 2.42
CA PRO A 142 3.27 -5.66 1.46
C PRO A 142 2.80 -5.33 0.04
N ASP A 143 3.69 -4.78 -0.79
CA ASP A 143 3.43 -4.37 -2.19
C ASP A 143 2.71 -5.45 -3.01
N SER A 144 3.02 -6.73 -2.79
CA SER A 144 2.36 -7.86 -3.46
C SER A 144 0.86 -8.01 -3.14
N LEU A 145 0.36 -7.33 -2.11
CA LEU A 145 -1.05 -7.26 -1.72
C LEU A 145 -1.69 -5.89 -2.07
N HIS A 146 -0.94 -4.97 -2.69
CA HIS A 146 -1.51 -3.73 -3.18
C HIS A 146 -2.30 -3.96 -4.47
N GLY A 147 -3.49 -3.35 -4.53
CA GLY A 147 -4.41 -3.50 -5.65
C GLY A 147 -5.09 -4.87 -5.70
N PHE A 148 -5.85 -5.11 -6.76
CA PHE A 148 -6.57 -6.37 -6.95
C PHE A 148 -5.78 -7.32 -7.86
N ALA A 149 -5.46 -8.50 -7.35
CA ALA A 149 -5.07 -9.65 -8.14
C ALA A 149 -5.91 -10.87 -7.68
N PRO A 150 -6.42 -11.69 -8.62
CA PRO A 150 -7.28 -12.80 -8.29
C PRO A 150 -6.47 -13.88 -7.59
N THR A 151 -7.06 -14.48 -6.56
CA THR A 151 -6.45 -15.59 -5.85
C THR A 151 -6.51 -16.87 -6.68
N ILE A 152 -5.37 -17.48 -6.95
CA ILE A 152 -5.27 -18.74 -7.70
C ILE A 152 -5.31 -19.90 -6.70
N ARG A 153 -6.26 -20.82 -6.87
CA ARG A 153 -6.39 -22.03 -6.05
C ARG A 153 -6.23 -23.27 -6.91
N GLY A 154 -5.58 -24.29 -6.37
CA GLY A 154 -5.39 -25.57 -7.06
C GLY A 154 -4.95 -26.69 -6.13
N ILE A 155 -4.77 -27.88 -6.70
CA ILE A 155 -4.29 -29.07 -5.98
C ILE A 155 -3.11 -29.65 -6.78
N ALA A 156 -1.95 -29.75 -6.13
CA ALA A 156 -0.80 -30.45 -6.65
C ALA A 156 -0.81 -31.90 -6.15
N ARG A 157 -0.62 -32.87 -7.05
CA ARG A 157 -0.57 -34.31 -6.68
C ARG A 157 0.77 -34.68 -6.05
N THR A 158 1.83 -34.01 -6.50
CA THR A 158 3.21 -34.22 -6.06
C THR A 158 3.83 -32.87 -5.67
N THR A 159 5.13 -32.86 -5.37
CA THR A 159 5.86 -31.59 -5.31
C THR A 159 5.85 -30.99 -6.70
N ALA A 160 5.22 -29.83 -6.86
CA ALA A 160 4.96 -29.25 -8.17
C ALA A 160 5.52 -27.83 -8.27
N VAL A 161 5.89 -27.45 -9.50
CA VAL A 161 6.25 -26.07 -9.83
C VAL A 161 5.03 -25.40 -10.46
N VAL A 162 4.51 -24.38 -9.80
CA VAL A 162 3.39 -23.57 -10.30
C VAL A 162 3.96 -22.34 -10.98
N SER A 163 3.67 -22.17 -12.26
CA SER A 163 4.07 -21.02 -13.07
C SER A 163 2.82 -20.28 -13.55
N VAL A 164 2.79 -18.96 -13.38
CA VAL A 164 1.70 -18.10 -13.84
C VAL A 164 2.23 -17.21 -14.95
N TYR A 165 1.46 -17.15 -16.04
CA TYR A 165 1.75 -16.35 -17.21
C TYR A 165 0.62 -15.37 -17.47
N GLN A 166 0.98 -14.17 -17.91
CA GLN A 166 0.03 -13.17 -18.38
C GLN A 166 0.62 -12.51 -19.62
N ASN A 167 -0.19 -12.37 -20.68
CA ASN A 167 0.25 -11.82 -21.97
C ASN A 167 1.51 -12.51 -22.54
N GLY A 168 1.68 -13.81 -22.26
CA GLY A 168 2.84 -14.61 -22.69
C GLY A 168 4.09 -14.49 -21.81
N TYR A 169 4.12 -13.61 -20.81
CA TYR A 169 5.25 -13.45 -19.89
C TYR A 169 5.02 -14.21 -18.59
N SER A 170 6.06 -14.86 -18.06
CA SER A 170 6.00 -15.48 -16.72
C SER A 170 6.08 -14.39 -15.65
N ILE A 171 5.00 -14.22 -14.89
CA ILE A 171 4.89 -13.19 -13.85
C ILE A 171 5.07 -13.76 -12.44
N TYR A 172 4.95 -15.08 -12.30
CA TYR A 172 5.08 -15.78 -11.01
C TYR A 172 5.57 -17.20 -11.22
N LYS A 173 6.43 -17.67 -10.32
CA LYS A 173 6.88 -19.06 -10.29
C LYS A 173 7.24 -19.45 -8.86
N THR A 174 6.64 -20.53 -8.37
CA THR A 174 6.94 -21.07 -7.03
C THR A 174 6.85 -22.59 -7.01
N THR A 175 7.45 -23.21 -5.99
CA THR A 175 7.32 -24.65 -5.73
C THR A 175 6.34 -24.86 -4.59
N VAL A 176 5.37 -25.75 -4.78
CA VAL A 176 4.37 -26.11 -3.77
C VAL A 176 4.51 -27.57 -3.36
N ALA A 177 4.24 -27.83 -2.09
CA ALA A 177 4.16 -29.20 -1.56
C ALA A 177 2.93 -29.94 -2.12
N PRO A 178 2.92 -31.28 -2.13
CA PRO A 178 1.73 -32.06 -2.45
C PRO A 178 0.52 -31.65 -1.62
N GLY A 179 -0.61 -31.44 -2.28
CA GLY A 179 -1.88 -31.03 -1.69
C GLY A 179 -2.43 -29.71 -2.25
N ALA A 180 -3.42 -29.16 -1.57
CA ALA A 180 -4.02 -27.88 -1.94
C ALA A 180 -3.03 -26.72 -1.76
N PHE A 181 -3.05 -25.79 -2.71
CA PHE A 181 -2.28 -24.56 -2.68
C PHE A 181 -3.16 -23.35 -3.00
N GLU A 182 -2.76 -22.20 -2.46
CA GLU A 182 -3.37 -20.90 -2.72
C GLU A 182 -2.27 -19.86 -2.97
N ILE A 183 -2.35 -19.16 -4.09
CA ILE A 183 -1.48 -18.04 -4.45
C ILE A 183 -2.32 -16.76 -4.37
N ASN A 184 -2.02 -15.92 -3.38
CA ASN A 184 -2.70 -14.64 -3.12
C ASN A 184 -1.73 -13.46 -3.05
N ASP A 185 -0.46 -13.65 -3.43
CA ASP A 185 0.62 -12.66 -3.40
C ASP A 185 1.12 -12.31 -4.81
N LEU A 186 0.21 -12.31 -5.79
CA LEU A 186 0.48 -11.83 -7.14
C LEU A 186 0.47 -10.31 -7.15
N TYR A 187 1.51 -9.70 -7.71
CA TYR A 187 1.48 -8.26 -7.97
C TYR A 187 0.31 -7.93 -8.90
N ALA A 188 -0.45 -6.90 -8.56
CA ALA A 188 -1.45 -6.35 -9.46
C ALA A 188 -0.75 -5.80 -10.71
N THR A 189 -0.92 -6.47 -11.84
CA THR A 189 -0.49 -5.92 -13.13
C THR A 189 -1.56 -4.94 -13.60
N GLY A 190 -1.17 -3.70 -13.92
CA GLY A 190 -2.11 -2.66 -14.36
C GLY A 190 -2.83 -2.96 -15.68
N SER A 191 -2.60 -4.13 -16.28
CA SER A 191 -3.23 -4.61 -17.51
C SER A 191 -4.25 -5.70 -17.19
N ALA A 192 -5.48 -5.53 -17.67
CA ALA A 192 -6.44 -6.62 -17.77
C ALA A 192 -5.90 -7.72 -18.71
N GLY A 193 -6.22 -8.98 -18.45
CA GLY A 193 -5.77 -10.10 -19.26
C GLY A 193 -5.65 -11.37 -18.43
N ASP A 194 -6.20 -12.46 -18.98
CA ASP A 194 -6.30 -13.75 -18.32
C ASP A 194 -4.95 -14.27 -17.82
N LEU A 195 -4.99 -14.91 -16.64
CA LEU A 195 -3.83 -15.56 -16.06
C LEU A 195 -3.82 -17.03 -16.48
N TYR A 196 -2.77 -17.44 -17.18
CA TYR A 196 -2.53 -18.82 -17.57
C TYR A 196 -1.68 -19.50 -16.51
N VAL A 197 -2.21 -20.53 -15.88
CA VAL A 197 -1.53 -21.24 -14.79
C VAL A 197 -1.12 -22.62 -15.28
N THR A 198 0.17 -22.93 -15.11
CA THR A 198 0.74 -24.23 -15.39
C THR A 198 1.28 -24.83 -14.09
N VAL A 199 0.76 -25.99 -13.71
CA VAL A 199 1.23 -26.79 -12.58
C VAL A 199 2.01 -27.97 -13.13
N LYS A 200 3.33 -27.93 -13.01
CA LYS A 200 4.23 -29.00 -13.44
C LYS A 200 4.59 -29.91 -12.27
N GLU A 201 4.10 -31.14 -12.32
CA GLU A 201 4.31 -32.17 -11.30
C GLU A 201 5.72 -32.78 -11.40
N SER A 202 6.17 -33.45 -10.35
CA SER A 202 7.49 -34.12 -10.30
C SER A 202 7.62 -35.26 -11.32
N ASP A 203 6.51 -35.86 -11.75
CA ASP A 203 6.46 -36.90 -12.78
C ASP A 203 6.51 -36.33 -14.22
N GLY A 204 6.57 -35.00 -14.35
CA GLY A 204 6.56 -34.30 -15.64
C GLY A 204 5.16 -34.06 -16.21
N SER A 205 4.10 -34.53 -15.56
CA SER A 205 2.74 -34.21 -15.96
C SER A 205 2.44 -32.72 -15.71
N GLU A 206 1.67 -32.11 -16.61
CA GLU A 206 1.33 -30.68 -16.53
C GLU A 206 -0.19 -30.52 -16.46
N GLN A 207 -0.64 -29.67 -15.54
CA GLN A 207 -2.04 -29.23 -15.45
C GLN A 207 -2.11 -27.76 -15.83
N ASN A 208 -2.94 -27.44 -16.81
CA ASN A 208 -3.09 -26.07 -17.33
C ASN A 208 -4.52 -25.59 -17.12
N PHE A 209 -4.68 -24.40 -16.56
CA PHE A 209 -5.99 -23.76 -16.41
C PHE A 209 -5.86 -22.24 -16.48
N VAL A 210 -6.97 -21.58 -16.78
CA VAL A 210 -7.04 -20.13 -16.96
C VAL A 210 -7.86 -19.53 -15.83
N VAL A 211 -7.33 -18.48 -15.21
CA VAL A 211 -8.03 -17.65 -14.22
C VAL A 211 -8.33 -16.30 -14.87
N PRO A 212 -9.60 -16.00 -15.20
CA PRO A 212 -9.96 -14.72 -15.79
C PRO A 212 -9.59 -13.56 -14.89
N PHE A 213 -8.99 -12.50 -15.45
CA PHE A 213 -8.60 -11.31 -14.70
C PHE A 213 -9.21 -10.05 -15.27
N ALA A 214 -10.07 -9.43 -14.48
CA ALA A 214 -10.59 -8.09 -14.70
C ALA A 214 -10.39 -7.27 -13.41
N SER A 215 -9.82 -6.08 -13.53
CA SER A 215 -9.68 -5.13 -12.42
C SER A 215 -10.56 -3.93 -12.70
N LEU A 216 -11.40 -3.56 -11.74
CA LEU A 216 -12.15 -2.31 -11.74
C LEU A 216 -11.45 -1.32 -10.82
N ALA A 217 -11.51 -0.01 -11.14
CA ALA A 217 -10.89 1.03 -10.31
C ALA A 217 -11.39 1.02 -8.84
N VAL A 218 -12.62 0.55 -8.60
CA VAL A 218 -13.22 0.44 -7.25
C VAL A 218 -12.68 -0.78 -6.47
N LEU A 219 -12.07 -1.76 -7.15
CA LEU A 219 -11.48 -2.94 -6.52
C LEU A 219 -9.99 -2.73 -6.14
N GLN A 220 -9.39 -1.60 -6.53
CA GLN A 220 -7.99 -1.27 -6.27
C GLN A 220 -7.77 -0.59 -4.91
#